data_AF-A0A352NVD1-F1
#
_entry.id   AF-A0A352NVD1-F1
#
_cell.length_a   1.000
_cell.length_b   1.000
_cell.length_c   1.000
_cell.angle_alpha   90.00
_cell.angle_beta   90.00
_cell.angle_gamma   90.00
#
_symmetry.space_group_name_H-M   'P 1'
#
loop_
_entity.id
_entity.type
_entity.pdbx_description
1 polymer ?
#
loop_
_entity_poly.entity_id
_entity_poly.type
_entity_poly.pdbx_seq_one_letter_code
_entity_poly.pdbx_strand_id
1 'polypeptide(L)' 'MLEETNGGFLISQIKRVQGRIFQKLLNQAGIEEFNGAQGRILYVLWQKDSIPIVELSKKTGLA' A
#
# COMPACT_ATOMS: atom_id res chain seq x y z
N MET A 1 -12.61 19.33 -26.99
CA MET A 1 -11.21 18.98 -26.68
C MET A 1 -11.19 18.67 -25.19
N LEU A 2 -10.85 17.45 -24.77
CA LEU A 2 -10.77 17.11 -23.33
C LEU A 2 -9.57 17.85 -22.75
N GLU A 3 -9.76 18.63 -21.69
CA GLU A 3 -8.64 19.22 -20.94
C GLU A 3 -7.76 18.10 -20.39
N GLU A 4 -6.44 18.20 -20.63
CA GLU A 4 -5.49 17.30 -20.00
C GLU A 4 -5.47 17.56 -18.49
N THR A 5 -5.69 16.50 -17.71
CA THR A 5 -5.64 16.58 -16.25
C THR A 5 -4.46 15.78 -15.71
N ASN A 6 -3.81 16.33 -14.68
CA ASN A 6 -2.66 15.68 -14.01
C ASN A 6 -3.08 14.76 -12.86
N GLY A 7 -4.35 14.34 -12.79
CA GLY A 7 -4.90 13.61 -11.65
C GLY A 7 -4.13 12.33 -11.34
N GLY A 8 -3.90 11.47 -12.35
CA GLY A 8 -3.13 10.24 -12.19
C GLY A 8 -1.69 10.49 -11.76
N PHE A 9 -1.05 11.52 -12.30
CA PHE A 9 0.29 11.92 -11.93
C PHE A 9 0.37 12.37 -10.47
N LEU A 10 -0.54 13.23 -10.01
CA LEU A 10 -0.56 13.72 -8.63
C LEU A 10 -0.88 12.58 -7.63
N ILE A 11 -1.80 11.69 -7.97
CA ILE A 11 -2.09 10.48 -7.17
C ILE A 11 -0.82 9.62 -7.02
N SER A 12 -0.02 9.48 -8.08
CA SER A 12 1.23 8.71 -8.00
C SER A 12 2.24 9.33 -7.02
N GLN A 13 2.33 10.67 -6.98
CA GLN A 13 3.22 11.36 -6.04
C GLN A 13 2.75 11.21 -4.59
N ILE A 14 1.44 11.31 -4.35
CA ILE A 14 0.85 11.07 -3.03
C ILE A 14 1.19 9.66 -2.54
N LYS A 15 0.98 8.62 -3.38
CA LYS A 15 1.31 7.23 -3.04
C LYS A 15 2.79 7.04 -2.68
N ARG A 16 3.71 7.68 -3.42
CA ARG A 16 5.16 7.62 -3.13
C ARG A 16 5.50 8.25 -1.78
N VAL A 17 4.98 9.44 -1.50
CA VAL A 17 5.23 10.14 -0.23
C VAL A 17 4.65 9.35 0.94
N GLN A 18 3.40 8.89 0.81
CA GLN A 18 2.73 8.08 1.82
C GLN A 18 3.51 6.79 2.14
N GLY A 19 4.01 6.09 1.11
CA GLY A 19 4.81 4.88 1.30
C GLY A 19 6.08 5.11 2.13
N ARG A 20 6.79 6.22 1.88
CA ARG A 20 7.99 6.58 2.65
C ARG A 20 7.67 6.95 4.09
N ILE A 21 6.60 7.72 4.31
CA ILE A 21 6.16 8.10 5.66
C ILE A 21 5.77 6.83 6.43
N PHE A 22 4.99 5.95 5.82
CA PHE A 22 4.57 4.71 6.45
C PHE A 22 5.76 3.80 6.82
N GLN A 23 6.74 3.63 5.92
CA GLN A 23 7.94 2.87 6.24
C GLN A 23 8.73 3.49 7.41
N LYS A 24 8.82 4.83 7.46
CA LYS A 24 9.47 5.52 8.58
C LYS A 24 8.75 5.24 9.90
N LEU A 25 7.41 5.22 9.90
CA LEU A 25 6.61 4.91 11.10
C LEU A 25 6.82 3.47 11.56
N LEU A 26 6.89 2.49 10.64
CA LEU A 26 7.19 1.10 10.97
C LEU A 26 8.56 0.97 11.64
N ASN A 27 9.58 1.57 11.04
CA ASN A 27 10.93 1.56 11.61
C ASN A 27 10.97 2.23 12.99
N GLN A 28 10.25 3.34 13.18
CA GLN A 28 10.15 4.03 14.48
C GLN A 28 9.42 3.20 15.54
N ALA A 29 8.51 2.32 15.13
CA ALA A 29 7.83 1.37 16.00
C ALA A 29 8.68 0.10 16.29
N GLY A 30 9.90 0.00 15.74
CA GLY A 30 10.76 -1.17 15.88
C GLY A 30 10.33 -2.37 15.03
N ILE A 31 9.48 -2.14 14.02
CA ILE A 31 9.01 -3.17 13.10
C ILE A 31 9.95 -3.19 11.88
N GLU A 32 10.82 -4.19 11.83
CA GLU A 32 11.87 -4.32 10.79
C GLU A 32 11.70 -5.59 9.94
N GLU A 33 10.90 -6.54 10.42
CA GLU A 33 10.67 -7.85 9.80
C GLU A 33 9.89 -7.76 8.49
N PHE A 34 9.15 -6.66 8.30
CA PHE A 34 8.37 -6.43 7.09
C PHE A 34 8.33 -4.98 6.65
N ASN A 35 8.35 -4.78 5.33
CA ASN A 35 8.18 -3.46 4.72
C ASN A 35 6.70 -3.06 4.61
N GLY A 36 6.44 -1.82 4.20
CA GLY A 36 5.08 -1.29 4.09
C GLY A 36 4.13 -2.08 3.18
N ALA A 37 4.63 -2.75 2.13
CA ALA A 37 3.80 -3.59 1.25
C ALA A 37 3.44 -4.93 1.94
N GLN A 38 4.41 -5.56 2.58
CA GLN A 38 4.20 -6.77 3.37
C GLN A 38 3.27 -6.50 4.56
N GLY A 39 3.38 -5.34 5.22
CA GLY A 39 2.45 -4.92 6.28
C GLY A 39 1.01 -4.77 5.81
N ARG A 40 0.78 -4.29 4.58
CA ARG A 40 -0.58 -4.24 3.97
C ARG A 40 -1.14 -5.64 3.72
N ILE A 41 -0.30 -6.57 3.27
CA ILE A 41 -0.69 -7.98 3.09
C ILE A 41 -1.08 -8.59 4.44
N LEU A 42 -0.22 -8.44 5.45
CA LEU A 42 -0.48 -8.94 6.80
C LEU A 42 -1.76 -8.36 7.39
N TYR A 43 -2.00 -7.06 7.22
CA TYR A 43 -3.24 -6.41 7.68
C TYR A 43 -4.49 -7.08 7.11
N VAL A 44 -4.51 -7.36 5.80
CA VAL A 44 -5.66 -8.02 5.15
C VAL A 44 -5.82 -9.46 5.65
N LEU A 45 -4.73 -10.21 5.77
CA LEU A 45 -4.75 -11.60 6.25
C LEU A 45 -5.18 -11.70 7.73
N TRP A 46 -4.83 -10.73 8.57
CA TRP A 46 -5.30 -10.65 9.96
C TRP A 46 -6.81 -10.48 10.08
N GLN A 47 -7.46 -9.82 9.12
CA GLN A 47 -8.91 -9.67 9.11
C GLN A 47 -9.62 -10.93 8.61
N LYS A 48 -9.01 -11.60 7.62
CA LYS A 48 -9.54 -12.82 7.02
C LYS A 48 -8.40 -13.63 6.43
N ASP A 49 -8.12 -14.77 7.07
CA ASP A 49 -7.10 -15.70 6.61
C ASP A 49 -7.60 -16.56 5.42
N SER A 50 -6.68 -17.26 4.75
CA SER A 50 -6.96 -18.20 3.67
C SER A 50 -7.77 -17.60 2.50
N ILE A 51 -7.60 -16.31 2.22
CA ILE A 51 -8.23 -15.67 1.06
C ILE A 51 -7.48 -15.98 -0.24
N PRO A 52 -8.18 -16.11 -1.38
CA PRO A 52 -7.53 -16.30 -2.68
C PRO A 52 -6.56 -15.16 -3.00
N ILE A 53 -5.43 -15.49 -3.64
CA ILE A 53 -4.39 -14.50 -3.98
C ILE A 53 -4.92 -13.34 -4.84
N VAL A 54 -5.89 -13.61 -5.72
CA VAL A 54 -6.55 -12.59 -6.56
C VAL A 54 -7.35 -11.60 -5.70
N GLU A 55 -7.99 -12.08 -4.64
CA GLU A 55 -8.74 -11.24 -3.70
C GLU A 55 -7.78 -10.43 -2.82
N LEU A 56 -6.72 -11.06 -2.31
CA LEU A 56 -5.67 -10.40 -1.54
C LEU A 56 -5.00 -9.26 -2.34
N SER A 57 -4.67 -9.53 -3.60
CA SER A 57 -4.10 -8.56 -4.53
C SER A 57 -5.00 -7.33 -4.71
N LYS A 58 -6.30 -7.52 -4.96
CA LYS A 58 -7.28 -6.43 -5.07
C LYS A 58 -7.42 -5.62 -3.78
N LYS A 59 -7.45 -6.30 -2.63
CA LYS A 59 -7.62 -5.65 -1.31
C LYS A 59 -6.39 -4.85 -0.86
N THR A 60 -5.18 -5.30 -1.23
CA THR A 60 -3.93 -4.65 -0.85
C THR A 60 -3.54 -3.49 -1.78
N GLY A 61 -4.15 -3.41 -2.98
CA GLY A 61 -3.85 -2.39 -3.98
C GLY A 61 -2.40 -2.45 -4.48
N LEU A 62 -1.80 -3.65 -4.42
CA LEU A 62 -0.42 -3.93 -4.83
C LEU A 62 -0.31 -4.45 -6.27
N ALA A 63 -1.43 -4.78 -6.92
CA ALA A 63 -1.47 -5.17 -8.32
C ALA A 63 -2.40 -4.26 -9.13
#